data_AF-T1K0U5-F1
#
_entry.id   AF-T1K0U5-F1
#
_cell.length_a   1.000
_cell.length_b   1.000
_cell.length_c   1.000
_cell.angle_alpha   90.00
_cell.angle_beta   90.00
_cell.angle_gamma   90.00
#
_symmetry.space_group_name_H-M   'P 1'
#
loop_
_entity.id
_entity.type
_entity.pdbx_description
1 polymer ?
#
loop_
_entity_poly.entity_id
_entity_poly.type
_entity_poly.pdbx_seq_one_letter_code
_entity_poly.pdbx_strand_id
1 'polypeptide(L)'
;MSQFWKLIDNKCQPDDLVRLFDKLEKVSKSTWICLNGYSQSKKVDAVKIYGNFFLCFYCLLTCLRFLTIALVQDEIIRIVLGDTFIGHSEHMLLNIMCFGTSAILVSVKTAITYGEFRSRLQILQFFSHLRSVKFSTFHSKQVNDQKFRRLIFLLGRSLHTFIYIACSSIAIIHIQAMIRNPQISREIFLFQLIWLPWANGTFYLAGLAVYWFFIHVVIFISFSVQLMDSAIDATRELNREMMTNEHEIKVIERKLYRLYKSQNDHYNQIDLFLDNFSSSTFLSFFMGSFFADLSFFCGNYVGTGNFVIDFVLMFLGTIIIANILQYALFASGSSKKIENFRKMIYHILRTSSNYHAMSLSLKIKIKFLTTLERMSIKKIGFYVGTLFCMDKYYCVIFLLENISLYLLFVSNITKNQPANLEMD
;
A
#
# COMPACT_ATOMS: atom_id res chain seq x y z
N MET A 1 28.37 0.20 -8.58
CA MET A 1 27.09 0.94 -8.41
C MET A 1 26.62 1.69 -9.66
N SER A 2 27.48 2.34 -10.46
CA SER A 2 27.03 3.10 -11.66
C SER A 2 26.50 2.23 -12.81
N GLN A 3 27.06 1.02 -13.02
CA GLN A 3 26.58 0.07 -14.03
C GLN A 3 25.17 -0.46 -13.73
N PHE A 4 24.85 -0.69 -12.45
CA PHE A 4 23.51 -1.12 -12.02
C PHE A 4 22.45 -0.08 -12.36
N TRP A 5 22.71 1.20 -12.05
CA TRP A 5 21.79 2.28 -12.40
C TRP A 5 21.65 2.45 -13.91
N LYS A 6 22.73 2.31 -14.69
CA LYS A 6 22.66 2.31 -16.16
C LYS A 6 21.80 1.17 -16.71
N LEU A 7 21.89 -0.04 -16.13
CA LEU A 7 21.05 -1.17 -16.52
C LEU A 7 19.56 -0.90 -16.24
N ILE A 8 19.24 -0.34 -15.08
CA ILE A 8 17.85 0.06 -14.76
C ILE A 8 17.39 1.16 -15.72
N ASP A 9 18.23 2.14 -16.00
CA ASP A 9 17.90 3.27 -16.88
C ASP A 9 17.54 2.84 -18.30
N ASN A 10 18.25 1.83 -18.80
CA ASN A 10 17.97 1.25 -20.10
C ASN A 10 16.67 0.44 -20.12
N LYS A 11 16.19 -0.02 -18.96
CA LYS A 11 14.98 -0.85 -18.80
C LYS A 11 13.76 -0.08 -18.30
N CYS A 12 13.90 1.18 -17.91
CA CYS A 12 12.80 2.04 -17.49
C CYS A 12 12.36 3.01 -18.61
N GLN A 13 12.58 2.61 -19.87
CA GLN A 13 12.09 3.38 -21.02
C GLN A 13 10.55 3.33 -21.08
N PRO A 14 9.91 4.37 -21.65
CA PRO A 14 8.45 4.47 -21.74
C PRO A 14 7.75 3.20 -22.23
N ASP A 15 8.23 2.60 -23.32
CA ASP A 15 7.61 1.42 -23.91
C ASP A 15 7.78 0.17 -23.02
N ASP A 16 8.88 0.07 -22.27
CA ASP A 16 9.07 -1.02 -21.30
C ASP A 16 8.13 -0.87 -20.10
N LEU A 17 7.85 0.36 -19.66
CA LEU A 17 6.87 0.63 -18.60
C LEU A 17 5.44 0.33 -19.05
N VAL A 18 5.09 0.64 -20.31
CA VAL A 18 3.80 0.25 -20.90
C VAL A 18 3.64 -1.27 -20.87
N ARG A 19 4.66 -2.01 -21.34
CA ARG A 19 4.67 -3.49 -21.30
C ARG A 19 4.58 -4.02 -19.87
N LEU A 20 5.18 -3.34 -18.90
CA LEU A 20 5.09 -3.70 -17.48
C LEU A 20 3.65 -3.53 -16.98
N PHE A 21 2.98 -2.43 -17.31
CA PHE A 21 1.59 -2.18 -16.96
C PHE A 21 0.64 -3.18 -17.62
N ASP A 22 0.89 -3.56 -18.87
CA ASP A 22 0.12 -4.60 -19.56
C ASP A 22 0.24 -5.96 -18.84
N LYS A 23 1.45 -6.28 -18.34
CA LYS A 23 1.66 -7.47 -17.51
C LYS A 23 0.92 -7.37 -16.18
N LEU A 24 1.01 -6.24 -15.48
CA LEU A 24 0.30 -6.01 -14.21
C LEU A 24 -1.22 -6.12 -14.38
N GLU A 25 -1.78 -5.59 -15.47
CA GLU A 25 -3.20 -5.70 -15.80
C GLU A 25 -3.57 -7.14 -16.18
N LYS A 26 -2.73 -7.83 -16.95
CA LYS A 26 -2.96 -9.25 -17.29
C LYS A 26 -2.99 -10.10 -16.03
N VAL A 27 -2.08 -9.86 -15.10
CA VAL A 27 -2.00 -10.56 -13.81
C VAL A 27 -3.23 -10.27 -12.96
N SER A 28 -3.66 -9.01 -12.86
CA SER A 28 -4.86 -8.66 -12.08
C SER A 28 -6.13 -9.29 -12.67
N LYS A 29 -6.24 -9.37 -14.00
CA LYS A 29 -7.35 -10.05 -14.68
C LYS A 29 -7.29 -11.56 -14.53
N SER A 30 -6.13 -12.19 -14.65
CA SER A 30 -6.01 -13.65 -14.57
C SER A 30 -6.22 -14.19 -13.16
N THR A 31 -5.93 -13.37 -12.14
CA THR A 31 -6.06 -13.74 -10.72
C THR A 31 -7.28 -13.12 -10.03
N TRP A 32 -8.15 -12.48 -10.83
CA TRP A 32 -9.42 -11.88 -10.39
C TRP A 32 -9.23 -10.85 -9.26
N ILE A 33 -8.15 -10.07 -9.32
CA ILE A 33 -7.95 -8.90 -8.45
C ILE A 33 -8.84 -7.75 -8.93
N CYS A 34 -8.76 -7.43 -10.24
CA CYS A 34 -9.60 -6.43 -10.89
C CYS A 34 -10.18 -7.04 -12.17
N LEU A 35 -11.50 -7.19 -12.22
CA LEU A 35 -12.19 -7.94 -13.26
C LEU A 35 -12.22 -7.17 -14.58
N ASN A 36 -12.36 -5.85 -14.52
CA ASN A 36 -12.33 -4.97 -15.68
C ASN A 36 -10.92 -4.47 -16.07
N GLY A 37 -9.91 -4.69 -15.22
CA GLY A 37 -8.58 -4.10 -15.40
C GLY A 37 -8.56 -2.60 -15.19
N TYR A 38 -7.74 -1.88 -15.98
CA TYR A 38 -7.54 -0.44 -15.79
C TYR A 38 -8.60 0.44 -16.45
N SER A 39 -9.30 -0.04 -17.49
CA SER A 39 -10.27 0.80 -18.21
C SER A 39 -11.53 1.09 -17.41
N GLN A 40 -11.95 0.14 -16.55
CA GLN A 40 -13.12 0.28 -15.66
C GLN A 40 -14.38 0.82 -16.35
N SER A 41 -14.52 0.58 -17.66
CA SER A 41 -15.53 1.23 -18.50
C SER A 41 -16.78 0.38 -18.71
N LYS A 42 -16.72 -0.92 -18.38
CA LYS A 42 -17.79 -1.88 -18.58
C LYS A 42 -18.37 -2.31 -17.24
N LYS A 43 -19.67 -2.63 -17.21
CA LYS A 43 -20.23 -3.37 -16.06
C LYS A 43 -19.59 -4.76 -16.01
N VAL A 44 -19.21 -5.20 -14.82
CA VAL A 44 -18.61 -6.51 -14.62
C VAL A 44 -19.67 -7.60 -14.75
N ASP A 45 -19.34 -8.70 -15.42
CA ASP A 45 -20.23 -9.87 -15.54
C ASP A 45 -20.53 -10.47 -14.15
N ALA A 46 -21.82 -10.71 -13.85
CA ALA A 46 -22.25 -11.22 -12.55
C ALA A 46 -21.54 -12.54 -12.16
N VAL A 47 -21.31 -13.44 -13.11
CA VAL A 47 -20.61 -14.72 -12.88
C VAL A 47 -19.18 -14.50 -12.34
N LYS A 48 -18.46 -13.51 -12.89
CA LYS A 48 -17.10 -13.18 -12.44
C LYS A 48 -17.10 -12.55 -11.05
N ILE A 49 -18.12 -11.74 -10.74
CA ILE A 49 -18.31 -11.16 -9.40
C ILE A 49 -18.53 -12.29 -8.39
N TYR A 50 -19.49 -13.19 -8.63
CA TYR A 50 -19.74 -14.32 -7.74
C TYR A 50 -18.53 -15.24 -7.60
N GLY A 51 -17.80 -15.49 -8.69
CA GLY A 51 -16.55 -16.23 -8.65
C GLY A 51 -15.49 -15.56 -7.76
N ASN A 52 -15.32 -14.23 -7.85
CA ASN A 52 -14.37 -13.52 -6.98
C ASN A 52 -14.80 -13.50 -5.51
N PHE A 53 -16.11 -13.40 -5.22
CA PHE A 53 -16.63 -13.58 -3.87
C PHE A 53 -16.40 -15.00 -3.34
N PHE A 54 -16.58 -16.03 -4.17
CA PHE A 54 -16.25 -17.40 -3.81
C PHE A 54 -14.76 -17.55 -3.47
N LEU A 55 -13.86 -16.93 -4.24
CA LEU A 55 -12.43 -16.90 -3.89
C LEU A 55 -12.18 -16.19 -2.55
N CYS A 56 -12.87 -15.09 -2.26
CA CYS A 56 -12.74 -14.41 -0.97
C CYS A 56 -13.25 -15.28 0.18
N PHE A 57 -14.37 -15.98 -0.02
CA PHE A 57 -14.92 -16.93 0.95
C PHE A 57 -13.97 -18.12 1.18
N TYR A 58 -13.40 -18.67 0.12
CA TYR A 58 -12.36 -19.69 0.20
C TYR A 58 -11.16 -19.23 1.03
N CYS A 59 -10.66 -18.01 0.81
CA CYS A 59 -9.58 -17.48 1.61
C CYS A 59 -9.98 -17.24 3.07
N LEU A 60 -11.22 -16.80 3.32
CA LEU A 60 -11.77 -16.64 4.67
C LEU A 60 -11.86 -17.97 5.42
N LEU A 61 -12.28 -19.05 4.75
CA LEU A 61 -12.31 -20.39 5.35
C LEU A 61 -10.90 -20.84 5.76
N THR A 62 -9.88 -20.61 4.94
CA THR A 62 -8.49 -20.90 5.30
C THR A 62 -8.04 -20.07 6.51
N CYS A 63 -8.43 -18.80 6.57
CA CYS A 63 -8.15 -17.94 7.73
C CYS A 63 -8.79 -18.50 9.01
N LEU A 64 -10.09 -18.81 8.97
CA LEU A 64 -10.81 -19.41 10.09
C LEU A 64 -10.24 -20.77 10.47
N ARG A 65 -9.77 -21.57 9.51
CA ARG A 65 -9.09 -22.85 9.78
C ARG A 65 -7.89 -22.66 10.69
N PHE A 66 -7.00 -21.70 10.40
CA PHE A 66 -5.84 -21.43 11.26
C PHE A 66 -6.24 -21.00 12.67
N LEU A 67 -7.30 -20.19 12.79
CA LEU A 67 -7.83 -19.81 14.10
C LEU A 67 -8.39 -21.01 14.87
N THR A 68 -9.16 -21.87 14.20
CA THR A 68 -9.71 -23.10 14.81
C THR A 68 -8.59 -24.02 15.27
N ILE A 69 -7.56 -24.24 14.43
CA ILE A 69 -6.41 -25.07 14.80
C ILE A 69 -5.69 -24.50 16.03
N ALA A 70 -5.55 -23.18 16.14
CA ALA A 70 -4.91 -22.55 17.29
C ALA A 70 -5.70 -22.73 18.61
N LEU A 71 -7.03 -22.88 18.54
CA LEU A 71 -7.90 -22.94 19.72
C LEU A 71 -8.27 -24.37 20.15
N VAL A 72 -8.24 -25.33 19.22
CA VAL A 72 -8.60 -26.72 19.50
C VAL A 72 -7.44 -27.41 20.23
N GLN A 73 -7.74 -28.08 21.35
CA GLN A 73 -6.75 -28.86 22.11
C GLN A 73 -6.65 -30.32 21.65
N ASP A 74 -7.71 -30.85 21.02
CA ASP A 74 -7.75 -32.23 20.52
C ASP A 74 -6.80 -32.44 19.33
N GLU A 75 -5.82 -33.33 19.50
CA GLU A 75 -4.80 -33.65 18.50
C GLU A 75 -5.39 -34.29 17.24
N ILE A 76 -6.39 -35.17 17.36
CA ILE A 76 -7.01 -35.86 16.23
C ILE A 76 -7.72 -34.83 15.34
N ILE A 77 -8.49 -33.93 15.96
CA ILE A 77 -9.18 -32.85 15.22
C ILE A 77 -8.16 -31.95 14.51
N ARG A 78 -7.03 -31.64 15.15
CA ARG A 78 -5.95 -30.83 14.55
C ARG A 78 -5.28 -31.53 13.36
N ILE A 79 -5.04 -32.84 13.45
CA ILE A 79 -4.52 -33.64 12.33
C ILE A 79 -5.48 -33.56 11.14
N VAL A 80 -6.79 -33.74 11.40
CA VAL A 80 -7.82 -33.68 10.35
C VAL A 80 -7.88 -32.30 9.70
N LEU A 81 -7.72 -31.23 10.47
CA LEU A 81 -7.66 -29.84 9.97
C LEU A 81 -6.33 -29.47 9.31
N GLY A 82 -5.35 -30.38 9.29
CA GLY A 82 -4.07 -30.18 8.63
C GLY A 82 -3.13 -29.26 9.38
N ASP A 83 -3.05 -29.41 10.71
CA ASP A 83 -2.06 -28.70 11.52
C ASP A 83 -0.64 -29.23 11.27
N THR A 84 0.15 -28.45 10.53
CA THR A 84 1.53 -28.80 10.19
C THR A 84 2.50 -28.59 11.35
N PHE A 85 2.06 -27.91 12.41
CA PHE A 85 2.87 -27.61 13.59
C PHE A 85 2.53 -28.52 14.77
N ILE A 86 1.72 -29.56 14.58
CA ILE A 86 1.42 -30.53 15.65
C ILE A 86 2.74 -31.05 16.28
N GLY A 87 2.76 -31.31 17.58
CA GLY A 87 3.99 -31.73 18.28
C GLY A 87 5.06 -30.65 18.50
N HIS A 88 4.95 -29.46 17.91
CA HIS A 88 5.74 -28.31 18.36
C HIS A 88 5.11 -27.69 19.62
N SER A 89 5.94 -27.33 20.60
CA SER A 89 5.47 -26.64 21.83
C SER A 89 4.70 -25.37 21.49
N GLU A 90 5.15 -24.64 20.47
CA GLU A 90 4.61 -23.34 20.06
C GLU A 90 3.59 -23.41 18.91
N HIS A 91 2.97 -24.57 18.68
CA HIS A 91 2.02 -24.76 17.59
C HIS A 91 0.87 -23.74 17.61
N MET A 92 0.37 -23.38 18.80
CA MET A 92 -0.70 -22.40 18.98
C MET A 92 -0.26 -21.04 18.44
N LEU A 93 0.94 -20.61 18.85
CA LEU A 93 1.51 -19.34 18.41
C LEU A 93 1.67 -19.29 16.90
N LEU A 94 2.24 -20.33 16.29
CA LEU A 94 2.46 -20.40 14.84
C LEU A 94 1.14 -20.36 14.06
N ASN A 95 0.11 -21.04 14.54
CA ASN A 95 -1.21 -21.00 13.92
C ASN A 95 -1.89 -19.62 14.09
N ILE A 96 -1.69 -18.93 15.23
CA ILE A 96 -2.11 -17.52 15.40
C ILE A 96 -1.39 -16.61 14.41
N MET A 97 -0.10 -16.84 14.17
CA MET A 97 0.67 -16.06 13.19
C MET A 97 0.19 -16.29 11.75
N CYS A 98 -0.12 -17.55 11.39
CA CYS A 98 -0.73 -17.89 10.10
C CYS A 98 -2.12 -17.26 9.95
N PHE A 99 -2.94 -17.28 11.01
CA PHE A 99 -4.24 -16.61 11.06
C PHE A 99 -4.09 -15.11 10.84
N GLY A 100 -3.27 -14.41 11.61
CA GLY A 100 -3.10 -12.95 11.50
C GLY A 100 -2.59 -12.52 10.12
N THR A 101 -1.62 -13.25 9.57
CA THR A 101 -1.13 -13.00 8.20
C THR A 101 -2.27 -13.19 7.18
N SER A 102 -2.99 -14.31 7.26
CA SER A 102 -4.12 -14.58 6.36
C SER A 102 -5.22 -13.53 6.50
N ALA A 103 -5.55 -13.12 7.72
CA ALA A 103 -6.57 -12.13 8.02
C ALA A 103 -6.29 -10.78 7.35
N ILE A 104 -5.04 -10.29 7.39
CA ILE A 104 -4.65 -9.06 6.69
C ILE A 104 -4.86 -9.21 5.18
N LEU A 105 -4.33 -10.29 4.61
CA LEU A 105 -4.38 -10.52 3.15
C LEU A 105 -5.82 -10.65 2.65
N VAL A 106 -6.64 -11.41 3.36
CA VAL A 106 -8.06 -11.63 3.03
C VAL A 106 -8.87 -10.35 3.20
N SER A 107 -8.61 -9.56 4.24
CA SER A 107 -9.32 -8.30 4.49
C SER A 107 -9.09 -7.31 3.35
N VAL A 108 -7.84 -7.12 2.92
CA VAL A 108 -7.52 -6.22 1.81
C VAL A 108 -8.06 -6.75 0.48
N LYS A 109 -7.92 -8.06 0.20
CA LYS A 109 -8.52 -8.66 -1.00
C LYS A 109 -10.04 -8.46 -1.03
N THR A 110 -10.72 -8.67 0.09
CA THR A 110 -12.17 -8.50 0.21
C THR A 110 -12.58 -7.04 -0.01
N ALA A 111 -11.82 -6.09 0.55
CA ALA A 111 -12.07 -4.67 0.32
C ALA A 111 -11.95 -4.28 -1.16
N ILE A 112 -10.94 -4.79 -1.88
CA ILE A 112 -10.79 -4.57 -3.32
C ILE A 112 -11.95 -5.19 -4.10
N THR A 113 -12.32 -6.44 -3.81
CA THR A 113 -13.45 -7.14 -4.45
C THR A 113 -14.76 -6.38 -4.23
N TYR A 114 -15.00 -5.89 -3.02
CA TYR A 114 -16.17 -5.08 -2.70
C TYR A 114 -16.17 -3.73 -3.44
N GLY A 115 -15.00 -3.09 -3.56
CA GLY A 115 -14.82 -1.88 -4.36
C GLY A 115 -15.18 -2.09 -5.82
N GLU A 116 -14.71 -3.18 -6.43
CA GLU A 116 -15.04 -3.55 -7.82
C GLU A 116 -16.54 -3.82 -7.97
N PHE A 117 -17.16 -4.57 -7.03
CA PHE A 117 -18.60 -4.84 -7.02
C PHE A 117 -19.43 -3.54 -7.01
N ARG A 118 -19.02 -2.56 -6.21
CA ARG A 118 -19.66 -1.25 -6.14
C ARG A 118 -19.30 -0.31 -7.30
N SER A 119 -18.48 -0.76 -8.26
CA SER A 119 -17.93 0.08 -9.34
C SER A 119 -17.18 1.31 -8.83
N ARG A 120 -16.55 1.18 -7.66
CA ARG A 120 -15.75 2.21 -6.96
C ARG A 120 -14.26 2.00 -7.15
N LEU A 121 -13.81 1.46 -8.27
CA LEU A 121 -12.37 1.38 -8.60
C LEU A 121 -12.01 2.25 -9.81
N GLN A 122 -12.74 3.35 -10.01
CA GLN A 122 -12.56 4.27 -11.14
C GLN A 122 -11.17 4.91 -11.19
N ILE A 123 -10.48 5.01 -10.05
CA ILE A 123 -9.10 5.49 -9.98
C ILE A 123 -8.16 4.63 -10.84
N LEU A 124 -8.52 3.39 -11.18
CA LEU A 124 -7.70 2.58 -12.07
C LEU A 124 -7.62 3.14 -13.50
N GLN A 125 -8.57 3.99 -13.90
CA GLN A 125 -8.52 4.72 -15.18
C GLN A 125 -7.34 5.67 -15.26
N PHE A 126 -6.84 6.17 -14.13
CA PHE A 126 -5.60 6.93 -14.06
C PHE A 126 -4.44 6.14 -14.64
N PHE A 127 -4.30 4.85 -14.29
CA PHE A 127 -3.22 4.00 -14.80
C PHE A 127 -3.41 3.67 -16.29
N SER A 128 -4.65 3.51 -16.75
CA SER A 128 -4.93 3.39 -18.19
C SER A 128 -4.52 4.65 -18.94
N HIS A 129 -4.82 5.83 -18.40
CA HIS A 129 -4.43 7.09 -19.00
C HIS A 129 -2.91 7.28 -18.99
N LEU A 130 -2.25 7.00 -17.88
CA LEU A 130 -0.79 7.07 -17.74
C LEU A 130 -0.08 6.17 -18.77
N ARG A 131 -0.61 4.97 -18.99
CA ARG A 131 -0.16 4.05 -20.06
C ARG A 131 -0.37 4.65 -21.46
N SER A 132 -1.55 5.23 -21.73
CA SER A 132 -1.88 5.80 -23.05
C SER A 132 -0.96 6.96 -23.46
N VAL A 133 -0.49 7.75 -22.49
CA VAL A 133 0.45 8.86 -22.73
C VAL A 133 1.93 8.44 -22.65
N LYS A 134 2.19 7.12 -22.57
CA LYS A 134 3.53 6.52 -22.47
C LYS A 134 4.41 7.20 -21.41
N PHE A 135 3.86 7.59 -20.27
CA PHE A 135 4.63 8.24 -19.19
C PHE A 135 5.44 9.49 -19.65
N SER A 136 5.08 10.11 -20.78
CA SER A 136 5.87 11.17 -21.42
C SER A 136 5.44 12.57 -20.98
N THR A 137 4.13 12.78 -20.82
CA THR A 137 3.54 14.05 -20.40
C THR A 137 2.24 13.80 -19.65
N PHE A 138 2.12 14.40 -18.46
CA PHE A 138 0.85 14.49 -17.74
C PHE A 138 0.65 15.96 -17.36
N HIS A 139 -0.49 16.54 -17.76
CA HIS A 139 -0.87 17.93 -17.47
C HIS A 139 0.24 19.00 -17.65
N SER A 140 0.78 19.09 -18.87
CA SER A 140 1.55 20.26 -19.37
C SER A 140 3.00 20.42 -18.91
N LYS A 141 3.58 19.48 -18.13
CA LYS A 141 5.04 19.36 -17.96
C LYS A 141 5.44 17.89 -18.12
N GLN A 142 6.63 17.64 -18.69
CA GLN A 142 7.17 16.29 -18.81
C GLN A 142 7.35 15.71 -17.41
N VAL A 143 6.51 14.73 -17.03
CA VAL A 143 6.81 13.80 -15.92
C VAL A 143 7.80 12.74 -16.45
N ASN A 144 8.80 13.19 -17.19
CA ASN A 144 9.87 12.35 -17.73
C ASN A 144 10.99 12.26 -16.68
N ASP A 145 10.61 12.09 -15.42
CA ASP A 145 11.55 11.94 -14.33
C ASP A 145 12.04 10.49 -14.31
N GLN A 146 13.33 10.33 -14.59
CA GLN A 146 14.02 9.05 -14.52
C GLN A 146 13.78 8.36 -13.17
N LYS A 147 13.70 9.11 -12.06
CA LYS A 147 13.45 8.55 -10.72
C LYS A 147 12.06 7.94 -10.62
N PHE A 148 11.04 8.57 -11.20
CA PHE A 148 9.68 8.00 -11.27
C PHE A 148 9.67 6.67 -11.99
N ARG A 149 10.31 6.65 -13.16
CA ARG A 149 10.34 5.49 -14.05
C ARG A 149 11.10 4.33 -13.42
N ARG A 150 12.22 4.62 -12.75
CA ARG A 150 12.95 3.64 -11.93
C ARG A 150 12.07 3.06 -10.83
N LEU A 151 11.35 3.90 -10.09
CA LEU A 151 10.45 3.45 -9.02
C LEU A 151 9.37 2.50 -9.58
N ILE A 152 8.67 2.90 -10.65
CA ILE A 152 7.65 2.06 -11.30
C ILE A 152 8.25 0.73 -11.75
N PHE A 153 9.41 0.76 -12.41
CA PHE A 153 10.07 -0.43 -12.90
C PHE A 153 10.42 -1.40 -11.76
N LEU A 154 11.02 -0.89 -10.69
CA LEU A 154 11.41 -1.70 -9.53
C LEU A 154 10.20 -2.30 -8.81
N LEU A 155 9.16 -1.50 -8.56
CA LEU A 155 7.92 -1.96 -7.90
C LEU A 155 7.16 -2.98 -8.77
N GLY A 156 7.03 -2.73 -10.06
CA GLY A 156 6.30 -3.66 -10.94
C GLY A 156 7.05 -4.98 -11.12
N ARG A 157 8.39 -4.97 -11.09
CA ARG A 157 9.20 -6.19 -11.14
C ARG A 157 9.20 -6.95 -9.82
N SER A 158 9.13 -6.25 -8.69
CA SER A 158 9.12 -6.90 -7.38
C SER A 158 7.85 -7.73 -7.14
N LEU A 159 6.73 -7.48 -7.85
CA LEU A 159 5.47 -8.23 -7.68
C LEU A 159 5.65 -9.74 -7.74
N HIS A 160 6.22 -10.23 -8.84
CA HIS A 160 6.41 -11.66 -9.04
C HIS A 160 7.49 -12.23 -8.13
N THR A 161 8.62 -11.53 -8.01
CA THR A 161 9.72 -11.98 -7.15
C THR A 161 9.27 -12.13 -5.70
N PHE A 162 8.56 -11.13 -5.16
CA PHE A 162 8.09 -11.15 -3.79
C PHE A 162 7.05 -12.24 -3.54
N ILE A 163 6.05 -12.39 -4.42
CA ILE A 163 5.00 -13.41 -4.21
C ILE A 163 5.55 -14.83 -4.32
N TYR A 164 6.47 -15.09 -5.25
CA TYR A 164 7.10 -16.41 -5.37
C TYR A 164 7.97 -16.72 -4.17
N ILE A 165 8.81 -15.78 -3.74
CA ILE A 165 9.63 -15.96 -2.53
C ILE A 165 8.72 -16.23 -1.33
N ALA A 166 7.69 -15.40 -1.11
CA ALA A 166 6.77 -15.57 0.02
C ALA A 166 6.06 -16.93 0.01
N CYS A 167 5.47 -17.33 -1.12
CA CYS A 167 4.78 -18.63 -1.22
C CYS A 167 5.73 -19.81 -1.08
N SER A 168 6.92 -19.74 -1.70
CA SER A 168 7.94 -20.78 -1.55
C SER A 168 8.44 -20.88 -0.11
N SER A 169 8.66 -19.76 0.57
CA SER A 169 9.05 -19.74 1.99
C SER A 169 7.98 -20.37 2.87
N ILE A 170 6.70 -20.03 2.68
CA ILE A 170 5.58 -20.64 3.42
C ILE A 170 5.57 -22.16 3.17
N ALA A 171 5.67 -22.60 1.91
CA ALA A 171 5.70 -24.02 1.57
C ALA A 171 6.87 -24.75 2.23
N ILE A 172 8.07 -24.17 2.18
CA ILE A 172 9.28 -24.75 2.80
C ILE A 172 9.10 -24.87 4.32
N ILE A 173 8.56 -23.84 4.99
CA ILE A 173 8.31 -23.88 6.45
C ILE A 173 7.36 -25.02 6.81
N HIS A 174 6.25 -25.17 6.09
CA HIS A 174 5.28 -26.23 6.35
C HIS A 174 5.89 -27.61 6.08
N ILE A 175 6.61 -27.80 4.97
CA ILE A 175 7.27 -29.07 4.65
C ILE A 175 8.34 -29.42 5.68
N GLN A 176 9.15 -28.44 6.12
CA GLN A 176 10.15 -28.65 7.15
C GLN A 176 9.53 -29.04 8.49
N ALA A 177 8.42 -28.39 8.87
CA ALA A 177 7.68 -28.75 10.09
C ALA A 177 7.16 -30.18 10.01
N MET A 178 6.59 -30.59 8.87
CA MET A 178 6.13 -31.97 8.66
C MET A 178 7.26 -32.99 8.74
N ILE A 179 8.41 -32.73 8.11
CA ILE A 179 9.55 -33.67 8.05
C ILE A 179 10.21 -33.84 9.42
N ARG A 180 10.31 -32.76 10.20
CA ARG A 180 11.01 -32.77 11.49
C ARG A 180 10.18 -33.30 12.63
N ASN A 181 8.89 -33.53 12.41
CA ASN A 181 7.98 -33.94 13.46
C ASN A 181 7.98 -35.47 13.63
N PRO A 182 8.48 -35.99 14.77
CA PRO A 182 8.50 -37.43 15.03
C PRO A 182 7.10 -38.04 15.22
N GLN A 183 6.07 -37.23 15.47
CA GLN A 183 4.69 -37.69 15.66
C GLN A 183 3.92 -37.88 14.35
N ILE A 184 4.46 -37.42 13.22
CA ILE A 184 3.81 -37.56 11.92
C ILE A 184 4.19 -38.89 11.28
N SER A 185 3.23 -39.81 11.21
CA SER A 185 3.36 -41.03 10.41
C SER A 185 3.37 -40.71 8.91
N ARG A 186 3.80 -41.67 8.07
CA ARG A 186 3.79 -41.50 6.61
C ARG A 186 2.39 -41.21 6.05
N GLU A 187 1.36 -41.79 6.66
CA GLU A 187 -0.05 -41.59 6.24
C GLU A 187 -0.52 -40.18 6.61
N ILE A 188 -0.22 -39.73 7.83
CA ILE A 188 -0.51 -38.37 8.29
C ILE A 188 0.23 -37.35 7.41
N PHE A 189 1.48 -37.62 7.05
CA PHE A 189 2.26 -36.78 6.15
C PHE A 189 1.56 -36.60 4.80
N LEU A 190 1.14 -37.69 4.16
CA LEU A 190 0.43 -37.65 2.87
C LEU A 190 -0.89 -36.90 2.98
N PHE A 191 -1.63 -37.09 4.07
CA PHE A 191 -2.87 -36.37 4.33
C PHE A 191 -2.64 -34.86 4.52
N GLN A 192 -1.63 -34.47 5.31
CA GLN A 192 -1.27 -33.06 5.51
C GLN A 192 -0.80 -32.37 4.23
N LEU A 193 -0.20 -33.11 3.31
CA LEU A 193 0.25 -32.58 2.01
C LEU A 193 -0.92 -32.06 1.16
N ILE A 194 -2.15 -32.56 1.36
CA ILE A 194 -3.37 -32.07 0.68
C ILE A 194 -3.71 -30.64 1.12
N TRP A 195 -3.44 -30.29 2.37
CA TRP A 195 -3.72 -28.96 2.92
C TRP A 195 -2.72 -27.90 2.48
N LEU A 196 -1.55 -28.31 1.99
CA LEU A 196 -0.48 -27.41 1.58
C LEU A 196 -0.81 -26.60 0.31
N PRO A 197 -1.31 -27.19 -0.79
CA PRO A 197 -1.84 -26.43 -1.92
C PRO A 197 -2.99 -25.50 -1.53
N TRP A 198 -3.83 -25.91 -0.57
CA TRP A 198 -4.95 -25.10 -0.11
C TRP A 198 -4.49 -23.80 0.58
N ALA A 199 -3.56 -23.94 1.53
CA ALA A 199 -2.97 -22.79 2.21
C ALA A 199 -2.18 -21.91 1.23
N ASN A 200 -1.28 -22.49 0.43
CA ASN A 200 -0.45 -21.74 -0.51
C ASN A 200 -1.26 -21.06 -1.61
N GLY A 201 -2.31 -21.70 -2.13
CA GLY A 201 -3.21 -21.08 -3.10
C GLY A 201 -3.90 -19.85 -2.52
N THR A 202 -4.33 -19.92 -1.26
CA THR A 202 -4.89 -18.77 -0.53
C THR A 202 -3.87 -17.64 -0.38
N PHE A 203 -2.67 -17.93 0.12
CA PHE A 203 -1.60 -16.94 0.29
C PHE A 203 -1.18 -16.32 -1.04
N TYR A 204 -1.11 -17.12 -2.10
CA TYR A 204 -0.81 -16.64 -3.44
C TYR A 204 -1.87 -15.66 -3.95
N LEU A 205 -3.15 -16.04 -3.92
CA LEU A 205 -4.22 -15.21 -4.46
C LEU A 205 -4.43 -13.91 -3.65
N ALA A 206 -4.46 -14.02 -2.32
CA ALA A 206 -4.66 -12.86 -1.45
C ALA A 206 -3.40 -11.99 -1.36
N GLY A 207 -2.22 -12.61 -1.25
CA GLY A 207 -0.93 -11.93 -1.25
C GLY A 207 -0.68 -11.13 -2.52
N LEU A 208 -1.00 -11.70 -3.68
CA LEU A 208 -0.90 -11.02 -4.96
C LEU A 208 -1.83 -9.80 -5.02
N ALA A 209 -3.06 -9.91 -4.50
CA ALA A 209 -4.01 -8.79 -4.45
C ALA A 209 -3.48 -7.64 -3.58
N VAL A 210 -2.97 -7.94 -2.38
CA VAL A 210 -2.43 -6.94 -1.45
C VAL A 210 -1.20 -6.25 -2.03
N TYR A 211 -0.25 -7.03 -2.57
CA TYR A 211 0.99 -6.45 -3.09
C TYR A 211 0.75 -5.68 -4.40
N TRP A 212 -0.16 -6.14 -5.25
CA TRP A 212 -0.63 -5.38 -6.41
C TRP A 212 -1.25 -4.05 -5.99
N PHE A 213 -2.11 -4.05 -4.97
CA PHE A 213 -2.70 -2.84 -4.41
C PHE A 213 -1.63 -1.88 -3.90
N PHE A 214 -0.68 -2.38 -3.09
CA PHE A 214 0.42 -1.59 -2.55
C PHE A 214 1.23 -0.89 -3.66
N ILE A 215 1.58 -1.60 -4.74
CA ILE A 215 2.31 -1.02 -5.89
C ILE A 215 1.55 0.17 -6.48
N HIS A 216 0.24 0.03 -6.70
CA HIS A 216 -0.58 1.09 -7.30
C HIS A 216 -0.71 2.31 -6.38
N VAL A 217 -0.86 2.07 -5.07
CA VAL A 217 -0.87 3.13 -4.05
C VAL A 217 0.43 3.93 -4.08
N VAL A 218 1.58 3.25 -4.05
CA VAL A 218 2.89 3.92 -4.05
C VAL A 218 3.13 4.69 -5.35
N ILE A 219 2.76 4.13 -6.51
CA ILE A 219 2.88 4.81 -7.80
C ILE A 219 2.03 6.10 -7.82
N PHE A 220 0.77 6.02 -7.36
CA PHE A 220 -0.13 7.16 -7.36
C PHE A 220 0.32 8.29 -6.42
N ILE A 221 0.77 7.95 -5.20
CA ILE A 221 1.31 8.95 -4.27
C ILE A 221 2.58 9.58 -4.83
N SER A 222 3.48 8.78 -5.41
CA SER A 222 4.73 9.28 -6.01
C SER A 222 4.47 10.20 -7.19
N PHE A 223 3.50 9.86 -8.03
CA PHE A 223 3.02 10.73 -9.11
C PHE A 223 2.50 12.06 -8.54
N SER A 224 1.73 12.01 -7.45
CA SER A 224 1.19 13.20 -6.79
C SER A 224 2.30 14.12 -6.26
N VAL A 225 3.34 13.56 -5.65
CA VAL A 225 4.53 14.32 -5.22
C VAL A 225 5.18 15.04 -6.39
N GLN A 226 5.39 14.36 -7.52
CA GLN A 226 6.03 14.94 -8.70
C GLN A 226 5.18 16.03 -9.36
N LEU A 227 3.86 15.82 -9.42
CA LEU A 227 2.96 16.83 -9.94
C LEU A 227 2.98 18.09 -9.08
N MET A 228 3.02 17.94 -7.75
CA MET A 228 3.15 19.08 -6.84
C MET A 228 4.51 19.79 -7.00
N ASP A 229 5.61 19.06 -7.18
CA ASP A 229 6.92 19.68 -7.43
C ASP A 229 6.92 20.50 -8.73
N SER A 230 6.40 19.93 -9.81
CA SER A 230 6.24 20.61 -11.09
C SER A 230 5.38 21.88 -10.97
N ALA A 231 4.29 21.81 -10.20
CA ALA A 231 3.40 22.93 -9.98
C ALA A 231 4.02 24.03 -9.12
N ILE A 232 4.76 23.65 -8.07
CA ILE A 232 5.55 24.56 -7.26
C ILE A 232 6.55 25.32 -8.14
N ASP A 233 7.28 24.62 -9.00
CA ASP A 233 8.27 25.27 -9.87
C ASP A 233 7.62 26.18 -10.92
N ALA A 234 6.51 25.74 -11.54
CA ALA A 234 5.73 26.60 -12.44
C ALA A 234 5.21 27.87 -11.73
N THR A 235 4.85 27.74 -10.46
CA THR A 235 4.39 28.88 -9.64
C THR A 235 5.53 29.83 -9.29
N ARG A 236 6.75 29.32 -9.05
CA ARG A 236 7.95 30.15 -8.83
C ARG A 236 8.31 30.93 -10.08
N GLU A 237 8.29 30.27 -11.23
CA GLU A 237 8.54 30.88 -12.54
C GLU A 237 7.52 31.98 -12.82
N LEU A 238 6.23 31.71 -12.63
CA LEU A 238 5.17 32.71 -12.75
C LEU A 238 5.36 33.90 -11.80
N ASN A 239 5.70 33.63 -10.54
CA ASN A 239 5.93 34.71 -9.58
C ASN A 239 7.14 35.58 -9.98
N ARG A 240 8.16 35.02 -10.63
CA ARG A 240 9.28 35.79 -11.17
C ARG A 240 8.85 36.64 -12.36
N GLU A 241 8.16 36.05 -13.34
CA GLU A 241 7.62 36.77 -14.51
C GLU A 241 6.71 37.94 -14.10
N MET A 242 5.91 37.75 -13.04
CA MET A 242 5.06 38.81 -12.46
C MET A 242 5.86 39.96 -11.85
N MET A 243 7.04 39.70 -11.30
CA MET A 243 7.89 40.72 -10.66
C MET A 243 8.76 41.47 -11.66
N THR A 244 9.14 40.82 -12.77
CA THR A 244 10.01 41.42 -13.81
C THR A 244 9.25 42.21 -14.86
N ASN A 245 7.91 42.21 -14.87
CA ASN A 245 7.06 42.82 -15.90
C ASN A 245 7.43 42.37 -17.34
N GLU A 246 8.07 41.22 -17.50
CA GLU A 246 8.61 40.78 -18.80
C GLU A 246 7.52 40.33 -19.79
N HIS A 247 6.30 40.06 -19.34
CA HIS A 247 5.24 39.43 -20.14
C HIS A 247 3.89 40.13 -20.04
N GLU A 248 3.12 40.04 -21.12
CA GLU A 248 1.73 40.52 -21.15
C GLU A 248 0.88 39.83 -20.07
N ILE A 249 0.12 40.62 -19.31
CA ILE A 249 -0.77 40.16 -18.23
C ILE A 249 -1.68 39.01 -18.70
N LYS A 250 -2.21 39.08 -19.93
CA LYS A 250 -3.06 38.03 -20.52
C LYS A 250 -2.38 36.66 -20.63
N VAL A 251 -1.06 36.64 -20.86
CA VAL A 251 -0.28 35.40 -20.94
C VAL A 251 -0.13 34.79 -19.55
N ILE A 252 0.18 35.62 -18.55
CA ILE A 252 0.32 35.19 -17.14
C ILE A 252 -1.01 34.65 -16.63
N GLU A 253 -2.12 35.33 -16.91
CA GLU A 253 -3.47 34.87 -16.58
C GLU A 253 -3.80 33.50 -17.19
N ARG A 254 -3.43 33.29 -18.46
CA ARG A 254 -3.63 32.00 -19.12
C ARG A 254 -2.80 30.89 -18.47
N LYS A 255 -1.55 31.16 -18.10
CA LYS A 255 -0.69 30.20 -17.39
C LYS A 255 -1.24 29.89 -16.00
N LEU A 256 -1.68 30.90 -15.24
CA LEU A 256 -2.33 30.74 -13.93
C LEU A 256 -3.63 29.93 -14.02
N TYR A 257 -4.45 30.17 -15.04
CA TYR A 257 -5.68 29.40 -15.25
C TYR A 257 -5.39 27.91 -15.55
N ARG A 258 -4.37 27.62 -16.36
CA ARG A 258 -3.92 26.24 -16.61
C ARG A 258 -3.41 25.57 -15.33
N LEU A 259 -2.64 26.29 -14.52
CA LEU A 259 -2.16 25.81 -13.23
C LEU A 259 -3.33 25.47 -12.30
N TYR A 260 -4.29 26.40 -12.13
CA TYR A 260 -5.50 26.17 -11.35
C TYR A 260 -6.25 24.91 -11.81
N LYS A 261 -6.49 24.78 -13.12
CA LYS A 261 -7.24 23.63 -13.67
C LYS A 261 -6.51 22.32 -13.40
N SER A 262 -5.22 22.25 -13.72
CA SER A 262 -4.38 21.08 -13.48
C SER A 262 -4.38 20.64 -12.01
N GLN A 263 -4.34 21.61 -11.09
CA GLN A 263 -4.36 21.34 -9.66
C GLN A 263 -5.71 20.83 -9.16
N ASN A 264 -6.80 21.46 -9.58
CA ASN A 264 -8.12 21.00 -9.18
C ASN A 264 -8.43 19.60 -9.73
N ASP A 265 -8.02 19.33 -10.98
CA ASP A 265 -8.09 17.99 -11.57
C ASP A 265 -7.28 16.99 -10.73
N HIS A 266 -6.08 17.35 -10.28
CA HIS A 266 -5.27 16.52 -9.40
C HIS A 266 -5.91 16.26 -8.03
N TYR A 267 -6.45 17.28 -7.37
CA TYR A 267 -7.11 17.09 -6.08
C TYR A 267 -8.35 16.21 -6.19
N ASN A 268 -9.08 16.31 -7.29
CA ASN A 268 -10.18 15.40 -7.57
C ASN A 268 -9.69 13.95 -7.76
N GLN A 269 -8.51 13.75 -8.35
CA GLN A 269 -7.88 12.42 -8.42
C GLN A 269 -7.47 11.91 -7.04
N ILE A 270 -6.97 12.77 -6.14
CA ILE A 270 -6.67 12.38 -4.75
C ILE A 270 -7.97 11.98 -4.04
N ASP A 271 -9.02 12.80 -4.09
CA ASP A 271 -10.30 12.47 -3.45
C ASP A 271 -10.89 11.16 -4.01
N LEU A 272 -10.79 10.93 -5.33
CA LEU A 272 -11.22 9.68 -5.96
C LEU A 272 -10.37 8.49 -5.51
N PHE A 273 -9.06 8.67 -5.36
CA PHE A 273 -8.17 7.65 -4.81
C PHE A 273 -8.58 7.28 -3.38
N LEU A 274 -8.88 8.29 -2.55
CA LEU A 274 -9.33 8.06 -1.17
C LEU A 274 -10.66 7.30 -1.15
N ASP A 275 -11.67 7.73 -1.90
CA ASP A 275 -12.98 7.04 -1.93
C ASP A 275 -12.85 5.56 -2.32
N ASN A 276 -12.00 5.28 -3.32
CA ASN A 276 -11.85 3.93 -3.87
C ASN A 276 -11.01 3.00 -3.00
N PHE A 277 -10.01 3.52 -2.29
CA PHE A 277 -9.04 2.71 -1.53
C PHE A 277 -9.06 2.91 -0.01
N SER A 278 -9.95 3.76 0.52
CA SER A 278 -10.08 4.06 1.95
C SER A 278 -10.15 2.79 2.81
N SER A 279 -11.06 1.86 2.49
CA SER A 279 -11.21 0.64 3.29
C SER A 279 -9.95 -0.23 3.27
N SER A 280 -9.28 -0.34 2.12
CA SER A 280 -8.05 -1.12 1.97
C SER A 280 -6.88 -0.51 2.74
N THR A 281 -6.71 0.83 2.70
CA THR A 281 -5.67 1.52 3.48
C THR A 281 -5.96 1.42 4.97
N PHE A 282 -7.22 1.59 5.39
CA PHE A 282 -7.61 1.44 6.80
C PHE A 282 -7.29 0.04 7.34
N LEU A 283 -7.74 -1.01 6.65
CA LEU A 283 -7.53 -2.39 7.08
C LEU A 283 -6.04 -2.75 7.11
N SER A 284 -5.27 -2.27 6.12
CA SER A 284 -3.83 -2.49 6.07
C SER A 284 -3.09 -1.83 7.22
N PHE A 285 -3.48 -0.60 7.61
CA PHE A 285 -2.89 0.11 8.74
C PHE A 285 -3.28 -0.52 10.07
N PHE A 286 -4.58 -0.73 10.30
CA PHE A 286 -5.08 -1.22 11.58
C PHE A 286 -4.62 -2.64 11.87
N MET A 287 -4.92 -3.58 10.97
CA MET A 287 -4.54 -4.99 11.16
C MET A 287 -3.04 -5.20 10.97
N GLY A 288 -2.43 -4.49 10.01
CA GLY A 288 -1.01 -4.63 9.72
C GLY A 288 -0.12 -4.16 10.86
N SER A 289 -0.42 -3.02 11.49
CA SER A 289 0.35 -2.55 12.65
C SER A 289 0.29 -3.50 13.82
N PHE A 290 -0.93 -3.87 14.23
CA PHE A 290 -1.13 -4.80 15.35
C PHE A 290 -0.38 -6.11 15.12
N PHE A 291 -0.50 -6.68 13.92
CA PHE A 291 0.14 -7.95 13.59
C PHE A 291 1.67 -7.82 13.48
N ALA A 292 2.17 -6.68 13.02
CA ALA A 292 3.61 -6.46 12.94
C ALA A 292 4.24 -6.34 14.32
N ASP A 293 3.61 -5.60 15.23
CA ASP A 293 4.03 -5.51 16.63
C ASP A 293 4.00 -6.89 17.29
N LEU A 294 2.92 -7.67 17.08
CA LEU A 294 2.83 -9.04 17.56
C LEU A 294 3.93 -9.94 16.97
N SER A 295 4.15 -9.89 15.66
CA SER A 295 5.19 -10.69 14.99
C SER A 295 6.59 -10.37 15.52
N PHE A 296 6.87 -9.07 15.67
CA PHE A 296 8.16 -8.59 16.16
C PHE A 296 8.36 -8.94 17.64
N PHE A 297 7.29 -8.87 18.45
CA PHE A 297 7.28 -9.30 19.84
C PHE A 297 7.53 -10.80 20.00
N CYS A 298 6.82 -11.63 19.24
CA CYS A 298 6.97 -13.08 19.29
C CYS A 298 8.37 -13.52 18.84
N GLY A 299 8.89 -12.92 17.77
CA GLY A 299 10.22 -13.26 17.23
C GLY A 299 11.40 -12.78 18.09
N ASN A 300 11.27 -11.69 18.85
CA ASN A 300 12.37 -11.16 19.66
C ASN A 300 12.29 -11.51 21.15
N TYR A 301 11.10 -11.49 21.74
CA TYR A 301 10.93 -11.53 23.20
C TYR A 301 10.33 -12.83 23.71
N VAL A 302 9.27 -13.35 23.08
CA VAL A 302 8.70 -14.65 23.49
C VAL A 302 9.68 -15.77 23.16
N GLY A 303 10.18 -15.75 21.91
CA GLY A 303 11.00 -16.82 21.38
C GLY A 303 10.19 -18.10 21.18
N THR A 304 10.41 -18.78 20.06
CA THR A 304 9.71 -20.04 19.76
C THR A 304 10.55 -21.28 20.09
N GLY A 305 11.73 -21.07 20.68
CA GLY A 305 12.76 -22.10 20.86
C GLY A 305 13.44 -22.52 19.54
N ASN A 306 13.03 -21.95 18.40
CA ASN A 306 13.60 -22.22 17.10
C ASN A 306 14.05 -20.91 16.44
N PHE A 307 15.36 -20.70 16.44
CA PHE A 307 16.01 -19.51 15.85
C PHE A 307 15.53 -19.17 14.43
N VAL A 308 15.27 -20.19 13.60
CA VAL A 308 14.81 -19.96 12.21
C VAL A 308 13.41 -19.36 12.20
N ILE A 309 12.52 -19.85 13.04
CA ILE A 309 11.14 -19.36 13.15
C ILE A 309 11.14 -17.94 13.72
N ASP A 310 11.92 -17.72 14.78
CA ASP A 310 12.07 -16.41 15.43
C ASP A 310 12.56 -15.34 14.45
N PHE A 311 13.59 -15.70 13.67
CA PHE A 311 14.10 -14.84 12.61
C PHE A 311 13.05 -14.53 11.53
N VAL A 312 12.27 -15.55 11.11
CA VAL A 312 11.19 -15.36 10.13
C VAL A 312 10.09 -14.44 10.66
N LEU A 313 9.69 -14.58 11.92
CA LEU A 313 8.68 -13.73 12.55
C LEU A 313 9.17 -12.28 12.67
N MET A 314 10.41 -12.08 13.11
CA MET A 314 11.02 -10.75 13.15
C MET A 314 11.10 -10.12 11.75
N PHE A 315 11.50 -10.89 10.75
CA PHE A 315 11.59 -10.42 9.36
C PHE A 315 10.22 -10.06 8.80
N LEU A 316 9.19 -10.87 9.08
CA LEU A 316 7.81 -10.60 8.69
C LEU A 316 7.28 -9.30 9.31
N GLY A 317 7.43 -9.13 10.63
CA GLY A 317 7.06 -7.89 11.32
C GLY A 317 7.77 -6.67 10.75
N THR A 318 9.07 -6.80 10.48
CA THR A 318 9.89 -5.74 9.86
C THR A 318 9.38 -5.35 8.47
N ILE A 319 9.03 -6.33 7.62
CA ILE A 319 8.48 -6.06 6.28
C ILE A 319 7.15 -5.31 6.38
N ILE A 320 6.26 -5.73 7.29
CA ILE A 320 4.94 -5.10 7.41
C ILE A 320 5.09 -3.66 7.90
N ILE A 321 5.88 -3.41 8.95
CA ILE A 321 6.17 -2.04 9.42
C ILE A 321 6.83 -1.22 8.32
N ALA A 322 7.81 -1.78 7.59
CA ALA A 322 8.49 -1.08 6.51
C ALA A 322 7.51 -0.66 5.39
N ASN A 323 6.55 -1.51 5.03
CA ASN A 323 5.53 -1.18 4.02
C ASN A 323 4.57 -0.08 4.52
N ILE A 324 4.13 -0.15 5.79
CA ILE A 324 3.26 0.87 6.38
C ILE A 324 4.00 2.21 6.50
N LEU A 325 5.25 2.17 6.96
CA LEU A 325 6.13 3.33 7.04
C LEU A 325 6.42 3.93 5.66
N GLN A 326 6.64 3.09 4.65
CA GLN A 326 6.81 3.56 3.28
C GLN A 326 5.58 4.37 2.83
N TYR A 327 4.36 3.84 3.00
CA TYR A 327 3.15 4.62 2.74
C TYR A 327 3.16 5.94 3.52
N ALA A 328 3.44 5.88 4.82
CA ALA A 328 3.38 7.05 5.70
C ALA A 328 4.35 8.16 5.25
N LEU A 329 5.58 7.79 4.88
CA LEU A 329 6.59 8.72 4.39
C LEU A 329 6.22 9.34 3.04
N PHE A 330 5.73 8.54 2.09
CA PHE A 330 5.28 9.05 0.78
C PHE A 330 4.07 9.98 0.92
N ALA A 331 3.07 9.58 1.71
CA ALA A 331 1.87 10.35 1.99
C ALA A 331 2.20 11.68 2.70
N SER A 332 3.04 11.64 3.73
CA SER A 332 3.52 12.82 4.45
C SER A 332 4.33 13.76 3.55
N GLY A 333 5.17 13.20 2.68
CA GLY A 333 5.89 13.94 1.65
C GLY A 333 4.94 14.70 0.73
N SER A 334 3.89 14.05 0.24
CA SER A 334 2.86 14.69 -0.59
C SER A 334 2.12 15.80 0.16
N SER A 335 1.66 15.55 1.39
CA SER A 335 0.98 16.54 2.24
C SER A 335 1.82 17.81 2.45
N LYS A 336 3.15 17.67 2.67
CA LYS A 336 4.07 18.81 2.78
C LYS A 336 4.13 19.63 1.49
N LYS A 337 4.13 18.98 0.33
CA LYS A 337 4.21 19.65 -0.98
C LYS A 337 2.90 20.38 -1.30
N ILE A 338 1.75 19.77 -1.02
CA ILE A 338 0.43 20.40 -1.15
C ILE A 338 0.37 21.67 -0.28
N GLU A 339 0.83 21.59 0.96
CA GLU A 339 0.87 22.75 1.87
C GLU A 339 1.80 23.87 1.37
N ASN A 340 2.99 23.53 0.86
CA ASN A 340 3.89 24.50 0.27
C ASN A 340 3.27 25.19 -0.95
N PHE A 341 2.60 24.42 -1.80
CA PHE A 341 1.91 24.93 -2.97
C PHE A 341 0.76 25.88 -2.59
N ARG A 342 -0.02 25.52 -1.55
CA ARG A 342 -1.06 26.39 -0.96
C ARG A 342 -0.51 27.76 -0.58
N LYS A 343 0.62 27.78 0.16
CA LYS A 343 1.29 29.02 0.57
C LYS A 343 1.76 29.86 -0.62
N MET A 344 2.21 29.22 -1.69
CA MET A 344 2.64 29.92 -2.90
C MET A 344 1.47 30.55 -3.67
N ILE A 345 0.33 29.85 -3.80
CA ILE A 345 -0.89 30.44 -4.37
C ILE A 345 -1.31 31.67 -3.57
N TYR A 346 -1.34 31.54 -2.24
CA TYR A 346 -1.69 32.65 -1.36
C TYR A 346 -0.76 33.85 -1.56
N HIS A 347 0.55 33.61 -1.70
CA HIS A 347 1.51 34.66 -2.01
C HIS A 347 1.23 35.35 -3.34
N ILE A 348 0.96 34.59 -4.42
CA ILE A 348 0.60 35.17 -5.74
C ILE A 348 -0.64 36.06 -5.63
N LEU A 349 -1.68 35.59 -4.95
CA LEU A 349 -2.90 36.38 -4.77
C LEU A 349 -2.63 37.69 -4.04
N ARG A 350 -1.83 37.65 -2.97
CA ARG A 350 -1.46 38.84 -2.21
C ARG A 350 -0.61 39.81 -3.04
N THR A 351 0.41 39.31 -3.74
CA THR A 351 1.28 40.12 -4.59
C THR A 351 0.48 40.81 -5.70
N SER A 352 -0.46 40.09 -6.34
CA SER A 352 -1.35 40.65 -7.37
C SER A 352 -2.36 41.70 -6.89
N SER A 353 -2.46 41.91 -5.57
CA SER A 353 -3.33 42.93 -4.98
C SER A 353 -2.55 44.21 -4.62
N ASN A 354 -1.24 44.10 -4.40
CA ASN A 354 -0.41 45.21 -3.92
C ASN A 354 0.29 45.98 -5.06
N TYR A 355 0.51 45.34 -6.22
CA TYR A 355 1.12 46.00 -7.37
C TYR A 355 0.06 46.68 -8.23
N HIS A 356 0.02 48.02 -8.18
CA HIS A 356 -0.94 48.88 -8.90
C HIS A 356 -0.92 48.68 -10.44
N ALA A 357 0.17 48.12 -10.99
CA ALA A 357 0.36 47.85 -12.41
C ALA A 357 -0.16 46.48 -12.88
N MET A 358 -0.51 45.56 -11.97
CA MET A 358 -0.87 44.19 -12.32
C MET A 358 -2.15 43.72 -11.61
N SER A 359 -3.31 44.16 -12.10
CA SER A 359 -4.59 43.65 -11.64
C SER A 359 -4.93 42.33 -12.33
N LEU A 360 -4.68 41.19 -11.68
CA LEU A 360 -5.27 39.91 -12.12
C LEU A 360 -6.80 40.04 -12.17
N SER A 361 -7.42 39.43 -13.18
CA SER A 361 -8.87 39.38 -13.31
C SER A 361 -9.53 38.76 -12.08
N LEU A 362 -10.64 39.36 -11.68
CA LEU A 362 -11.45 38.90 -10.55
C LEU A 362 -11.81 37.41 -10.66
N LYS A 363 -12.07 36.94 -11.89
CA LYS A 363 -12.38 35.54 -12.18
C LYS A 363 -11.28 34.57 -11.74
N ILE A 364 -10.01 34.91 -11.94
CA ILE A 364 -8.88 34.07 -11.53
C ILE A 364 -8.70 34.14 -10.01
N LYS A 365 -8.82 35.34 -9.43
CA LYS A 365 -8.74 35.53 -7.97
C LYS A 365 -9.78 34.70 -7.23
N ILE A 366 -11.05 34.75 -7.65
CA ILE A 366 -12.13 33.96 -7.05
C ILE A 366 -11.83 32.46 -7.13
N LYS A 367 -11.39 31.96 -8.29
CA LYS A 367 -11.08 30.53 -8.47
C LYS A 367 -10.00 30.02 -7.50
N PHE A 368 -8.92 30.77 -7.33
CA PHE A 368 -7.88 30.41 -6.37
C PHE A 368 -8.37 30.56 -4.92
N LEU A 369 -9.15 31.59 -4.60
CA LEU A 369 -9.75 31.75 -3.27
C LEU A 369 -10.64 30.55 -2.91
N THR A 370 -11.53 30.12 -3.81
CA THR A 370 -12.35 28.92 -3.60
C THR A 370 -11.50 27.65 -3.41
N THR A 371 -10.34 27.56 -4.08
CA THR A 371 -9.41 26.44 -3.88
C THR A 371 -8.75 26.48 -2.50
N LEU A 372 -8.33 27.67 -2.06
CA LEU A 372 -7.75 27.86 -0.72
C LEU A 372 -8.79 27.59 0.38
N GLU A 373 -10.04 27.96 0.15
CA GLU A 373 -11.17 27.66 1.03
C GLU A 373 -11.40 26.14 1.11
N ARG A 374 -11.47 25.44 -0.03
CA ARG A 374 -11.56 23.96 -0.07
C ARG A 374 -10.46 23.30 0.76
N MET A 375 -9.22 23.75 0.61
CA MET A 375 -8.07 23.23 1.38
C MET A 375 -8.14 23.55 2.88
N SER A 376 -8.84 24.61 3.25
CA SER A 376 -8.99 25.04 4.65
C SER A 376 -10.09 24.25 5.35
N ILE A 377 -11.16 23.91 4.62
CA ILE A 377 -12.27 23.09 5.15
C ILE A 377 -11.84 21.63 5.35
N LYS A 378 -11.23 21.03 4.33
CA LYS A 378 -10.74 19.65 4.36
C LYS A 378 -9.31 19.61 3.85
N LYS A 379 -8.39 19.14 4.69
CA LYS A 379 -6.99 18.97 4.34
C LYS A 379 -6.85 18.01 3.16
N ILE A 380 -6.32 18.48 2.03
CA ILE A 380 -6.11 17.63 0.87
C ILE A 380 -4.81 16.84 1.09
N GLY A 381 -4.89 15.52 0.96
CA GLY A 381 -3.75 14.63 1.17
C GLY A 381 -4.17 13.17 1.18
N PHE A 382 -3.26 12.29 1.60
CA PHE A 382 -3.52 10.86 1.67
C PHE A 382 -3.93 10.45 3.09
N TYR A 383 -5.03 9.73 3.21
CA TYR A 383 -5.64 9.36 4.48
C TYR A 383 -5.51 7.87 4.76
N VAL A 384 -5.37 7.54 6.05
CA VAL A 384 -5.60 6.18 6.54
C VAL A 384 -7.10 6.01 6.71
N GLY A 385 -7.73 5.27 5.80
CA GLY A 385 -9.19 5.21 5.75
C GLY A 385 -9.80 6.59 5.49
N THR A 386 -10.69 7.00 6.39
CA THR A 386 -11.28 8.35 6.44
C THR A 386 -10.88 9.10 7.70
N LEU A 387 -9.97 8.54 8.52
CA LEU A 387 -9.73 8.99 9.89
C LEU A 387 -8.85 10.24 9.95
N PHE A 388 -7.62 10.14 9.46
CA PHE A 388 -6.66 11.24 9.52
C PHE A 388 -5.81 11.31 8.26
N CYS A 389 -5.45 12.53 7.88
CA CYS A 389 -4.54 12.81 6.79
C CYS A 389 -3.11 12.54 7.27
N MET A 390 -2.40 11.67 6.57
CA MET A 390 -1.02 11.33 6.90
C MET A 390 -0.10 12.50 6.56
N ASP A 391 0.38 13.16 7.60
CA ASP A 391 1.39 14.21 7.53
C ASP A 391 2.60 13.84 8.38
N LYS A 392 3.55 14.77 8.57
CA LYS A 392 4.74 14.52 9.36
C LYS A 392 4.44 14.22 10.81
N TYR A 393 3.44 14.87 11.37
CA TYR A 393 3.05 14.72 12.76
C TYR A 393 2.44 13.33 12.98
N TYR A 394 1.46 12.95 12.16
CA TYR A 394 0.84 11.63 12.24
C TYR A 394 1.80 10.50 11.88
N CYS A 395 2.77 10.72 10.99
CA CYS A 395 3.82 9.73 10.72
C CYS A 395 4.70 9.47 11.96
N VAL A 396 5.02 10.51 12.74
CA VAL A 396 5.80 10.37 13.97
C VAL A 396 4.95 9.75 15.08
N ILE A 397 3.70 10.19 15.26
CA ILE A 397 2.77 9.58 16.21
C ILE A 397 2.63 8.10 15.94
N PHE A 398 2.40 7.73 14.68
CA PHE A 398 2.27 6.34 14.29
C PHE A 398 3.50 5.52 14.74
N LEU A 399 4.71 5.99 14.46
CA LEU A 399 5.93 5.30 14.90
C LEU A 399 6.02 5.20 16.43
N LEU A 400 5.70 6.28 17.15
CA LEU A 400 5.71 6.30 18.62
C LEU A 400 4.65 5.36 19.21
N GLU A 401 3.47 5.28 18.60
CA GLU A 401 2.38 4.39 19.03
C GLU A 401 2.77 2.92 18.85
N ASN A 402 3.33 2.52 17.69
CA ASN A 402 3.78 1.14 17.48
C ASN A 402 4.93 0.78 18.45
N ILE A 403 5.88 1.70 18.67
CA ILE A 403 6.96 1.49 19.67
C ILE A 403 6.36 1.36 21.08
N SER A 404 5.38 2.19 21.43
CA SER A 404 4.74 2.16 22.75
C SER A 404 3.94 0.87 22.97
N LEU A 405 3.21 0.41 21.95
CA LEU A 405 2.48 -0.86 21.97
C LEU A 405 3.44 -2.04 22.12
N TYR A 406 4.54 -2.03 21.37
CA TYR A 406 5.61 -3.02 21.51
C TYR A 406 6.19 -3.04 22.93
N LEU A 407 6.54 -1.88 23.49
CA LEU A 407 7.06 -1.77 24.85
C LEU A 407 6.02 -2.19 25.90
N LEU A 408 4.73 -1.98 25.65
CA LEU A 408 3.65 -2.44 26.52
C LEU A 408 3.53 -3.97 26.51
N PHE A 409 3.71 -4.63 25.37
CA PHE A 409 3.79 -6.10 25.32
C PHE A 409 4.98 -6.61 26.14
N VAL A 410 6.15 -5.99 25.98
CA VAL A 410 7.36 -6.34 26.75
C VAL A 410 7.12 -6.17 28.24
N SER A 411 6.66 -4.99 28.67
CA SER A 411 6.46 -4.67 30.09
C SER A 411 5.46 -5.60 30.77
N ASN A 412 4.35 -5.94 30.10
CA ASN A 412 3.33 -6.83 30.68
C ASN A 412 3.83 -8.26 30.86
N ILE A 413 4.68 -8.77 29.96
CA ILE A 413 5.25 -10.12 30.13
C ILE A 413 6.36 -10.12 31.17
N THR A 414 7.25 -9.12 31.19
CA THR A 414 8.31 -9.02 32.21
C THR A 414 7.73 -8.94 33.62
N LYS A 415 6.59 -8.25 33.80
CA LYS A 415 5.91 -8.17 35.10
C LYS A 415 5.25 -9.49 35.53
N ASN A 416 4.89 -10.34 34.57
CA ASN A 416 4.22 -11.62 34.80
C ASN A 416 5.19 -12.81 34.81
N GLN A 417 6.48 -12.62 34.52
CA GLN A 417 7.53 -13.58 34.87
C GLN A 417 7.81 -13.42 36.37
N PRO A 418 7.37 -14.35 37.25
CA PRO A 418 7.75 -14.28 38.64
C PRO A 418 9.28 -14.31 38.75
N ALA A 419 9.81 -13.56 39.71
CA ALA A 419 11.20 -13.59 40.16
C ALA A 419 11.57 -14.98 40.74
N ASN A 420 11.53 -16.02 39.91
CA ASN A 420 11.85 -17.41 40.26
C ASN A 420 13.10 -17.91 39.50
N LEU A 421 14.09 -17.04 39.32
CA LEU A 421 15.43 -17.41 38.83
C LEU A 421 16.56 -16.60 39.53
N GLU A 422 16.32 -16.16 40.77
CA GLU A 422 17.39 -15.86 41.73
C GLU A 422 17.25 -16.84 42.91
N MET A 423 17.51 -18.12 42.65
CA MET A 423 17.95 -19.16 43.59
C MET A 423 17.89 -20.50 42.84
N ASP A 424 18.96 -20.80 42.12
CA ASP A 424 19.67 -22.11 42.13
C ASP A 424 21.01 -21.98 41.40
#